data_AF-A0A7R7HUT6-F1
#
_entry.id   AF-A0A7R7HUT6-F1
#
_cell.length_a   1.000
_cell.length_b   1.000
_cell.length_c   1.000
_cell.angle_alpha   90.00
_cell.angle_beta   90.00
_cell.angle_gamma   90.00
#
_symmetry.space_group_name_H-M   'P 1'
#
loop_
_entity.id
_entity.type
_entity.pdbx_description
1 polymer ?
#
loop_
_entity_poly.entity_id
_entity_poly.type
_entity_poly.pdbx_seq_one_letter_code
_entity_poly.pdbx_strand_id
1 'polypeptide(L)'
;MSGAVPPVDRGGAVIIGEWARTRGWALAGAAVRAADDPAAVHAAWRSLPPDTVLVVLTPAAAAVLAGELTAGTAPLTAVLP
;
A
#
# COMPACT_ATOMS: atom_id res chain seq x y z
N MET A 1 -13.17 -23.98 -26.91
CA MET A 1 -12.11 -22.96 -26.76
C MET A 1 -12.19 -22.44 -25.34
N SER A 2 -11.48 -23.09 -24.41
CA SER A 2 -11.43 -22.66 -23.01
C SER A 2 -10.41 -21.53 -22.94
N GLY A 3 -10.90 -20.29 -22.77
CA GLY A 3 -10.03 -19.18 -22.43
C GLY A 3 -9.51 -19.42 -21.02
N ALA A 4 -8.27 -19.90 -20.90
CA ALA A 4 -7.59 -19.90 -19.61
C ALA A 4 -7.63 -18.46 -19.09
N VAL A 5 -8.23 -18.25 -17.93
CA VAL A 5 -8.05 -16.99 -17.19
C VAL A 5 -6.53 -16.88 -17.00
N PRO A 6 -5.87 -15.84 -17.55
CA PRO A 6 -4.44 -15.67 -17.32
C PRO A 6 -4.23 -15.69 -15.81
N PRO A 7 -3.16 -16.35 -15.30
CA PRO A 7 -2.83 -16.20 -13.90
C PRO A 7 -2.80 -14.70 -13.62
N VAL A 8 -3.62 -14.23 -12.68
CA VAL A 8 -3.46 -12.86 -12.20
C VAL A 8 -2.02 -12.79 -11.75
N ASP A 9 -1.19 -12.02 -12.47
CA ASP A 9 0.12 -11.61 -11.99
C ASP A 9 -0.19 -11.01 -10.62
N ARG A 10 0.05 -11.75 -9.53
CA ARG A 10 -0.65 -11.51 -8.25
C ARG A 10 -0.23 -10.16 -7.71
N GLY A 11 -0.97 -9.12 -8.09
CA GLY A 11 -0.71 -7.77 -7.64
C GLY A 11 -0.73 -7.75 -6.12
N GLY A 12 0.36 -7.27 -5.52
CA GLY A 12 0.52 -7.25 -4.08
C GLY A 12 -0.28 -6.13 -3.42
N ALA A 13 -0.81 -6.41 -2.23
CA ALA A 13 -1.32 -5.37 -1.34
C ALA A 13 -0.24 -4.98 -0.31
N VAL A 14 0.05 -3.69 -0.22
CA VAL A 14 1.01 -3.13 0.74
C VAL A 14 0.28 -2.24 1.76
N ILE A 15 0.68 -2.32 3.01
CA ILE A 15 0.13 -1.49 4.10
C ILE A 15 1.21 -0.50 4.54
N ILE A 16 0.89 0.80 4.53
CA ILE A 16 1.78 1.86 5.01
C ILE A 16 1.13 2.60 6.18
N GLY A 17 1.87 2.76 7.27
CA GLY A 17 1.41 3.52 8.42
C GLY A 17 2.15 3.17 9.70
N GLU A 18 1.69 3.74 10.80
CA GLU A 18 2.35 3.62 12.09
C GLU A 18 2.44 2.16 12.53
N TRP A 19 3.59 1.75 13.07
CA TRP A 19 3.85 0.35 13.43
C TRP A 19 2.78 -0.20 14.37
N ALA A 20 2.34 0.63 15.33
CA ALA A 20 1.33 0.27 16.31
C ALA A 20 -0.01 -0.13 15.68
N ARG A 21 -0.37 0.45 14.53
CA ARG A 21 -1.63 0.18 13.82
C ARG A 21 -1.50 -0.90 12.76
N THR A 22 -0.29 -1.12 12.24
CA THR A 22 -0.07 -1.96 11.06
C THR A 22 0.54 -3.34 11.37
N ARG A 23 1.23 -3.51 12.51
CA ARG A 23 1.96 -4.76 12.85
C ARG A 23 1.09 -6.02 12.81
N GLY A 24 -0.20 -5.93 13.17
CA GLY A 24 -1.11 -7.08 13.20
C GLY A 24 -1.42 -7.67 11.83
N TRP A 25 -1.27 -6.87 10.76
CA TRP A 25 -1.57 -7.30 9.41
C TRP A 25 -0.53 -8.25 8.81
N ALA A 26 0.71 -8.21 9.32
CA ALA A 26 1.74 -9.18 8.95
C ALA A 26 1.31 -10.61 9.31
N LEU A 27 0.50 -10.79 10.36
CA LEU A 27 -0.06 -12.09 10.74
C LEU A 27 -1.06 -12.63 9.70
N ALA A 28 -1.70 -11.74 8.94
CA ALA A 28 -2.58 -12.09 7.84
C ALA A 28 -1.83 -12.25 6.50
N GLY A 29 -0.50 -12.20 6.51
CA GLY A 29 0.35 -12.32 5.31
C GLY A 29 0.43 -11.05 4.47
N ALA A 30 -0.05 -9.91 4.96
CA ALA A 30 0.06 -8.64 4.25
C ALA A 30 1.50 -8.09 4.28
N ALA A 31 1.92 -7.43 3.20
CA ALA A 31 3.20 -6.74 3.14
C ALA A 31 3.10 -5.41 3.92
N VAL A 32 3.70 -5.35 5.11
CA VAL A 32 3.67 -4.16 5.96
C VAL A 32 4.94 -3.34 5.80
N ARG A 33 4.78 -2.03 5.53
CA ARG A 33 5.84 -1.02 5.56
C ARG A 33 5.53 -0.02 6.68
N ALA A 34 6.06 -0.33 7.86
CA ALA A 34 5.92 0.54 9.02
C ALA A 34 6.58 1.91 8.74
N ALA A 35 5.82 2.97 9.00
CA ALA A 35 6.24 4.35 8.80
C ALA A 35 5.58 5.22 9.87
N ASP A 36 6.36 5.60 10.88
CA ASP A 36 5.87 6.35 12.04
C ASP A 36 6.01 7.88 11.88
N ASP A 37 6.69 8.33 10.81
CA ASP A 37 6.92 9.73 10.50
C ASP A 37 6.73 10.05 9.00
N PRO A 38 6.53 11.33 8.63
CA PRO A 38 6.27 11.71 7.23
C PRO A 38 7.37 11.33 6.24
N ALA A 39 8.65 11.38 6.64
CA ALA A 39 9.75 11.02 5.75
C ALA A 39 9.74 9.52 5.48
N ALA A 40 9.48 8.71 6.51
CA ALA A 40 9.31 7.26 6.37
C ALA A 40 8.10 6.92 5.47
N VAL A 41 6.99 7.67 5.55
CA VAL A 41 5.81 7.45 4.70
C VAL A 41 6.16 7.68 3.23
N HIS A 42 6.82 8.79 2.89
CA HIS A 42 7.24 9.06 1.52
C HIS A 42 8.28 8.03 1.02
N ALA A 43 9.20 7.60 1.88
CA ALA A 43 10.17 6.57 1.52
C ALA A 43 9.48 5.23 1.22
N ALA A 44 8.53 4.83 2.08
CA ALA A 44 7.73 3.62 1.87
C ALA A 44 6.97 3.67 0.54
N TRP A 45 6.30 4.79 0.24
CA TRP A 45 5.55 5.02 -1.00
C TRP A 45 6.43 4.95 -2.26
N ARG A 46 7.61 5.58 -2.24
CA ARG A 46 8.54 5.54 -3.40
C ARG A 46 9.22 4.18 -3.59
N SER A 47 9.25 3.36 -2.54
CA SER A 47 9.85 2.03 -2.55
C SER A 47 8.86 0.90 -2.83
N LEU A 48 7.64 1.23 -3.26
CA LEU A 48 6.62 0.23 -3.54
C LEU A 48 7.13 -0.76 -4.61
N PRO A 49 6.96 -2.08 -4.39
CA PRO A 49 7.19 -3.07 -5.42
C PRO A 49 6.42 -2.72 -6.71
N PRO A 50 7.01 -2.92 -7.90
CA PRO A 50 6.40 -2.53 -9.17
C PRO A 50 5.09 -3.26 -9.48
N ASP A 51 4.84 -4.40 -8.82
CA ASP A 51 3.63 -5.21 -8.87
C ASP A 51 2.59 -4.83 -7.79
N THR A 52 2.80 -3.74 -7.05
CA THR A 52 1.81 -3.26 -6.07
C THR A 52 0.59 -2.70 -6.78
N VAL A 53 -0.58 -3.32 -6.55
CA VAL A 53 -1.85 -2.87 -7.13
C VAL A 53 -2.74 -2.15 -6.12
N LEU A 54 -2.54 -2.43 -4.82
CA LEU A 54 -3.31 -1.84 -3.73
C LEU A 54 -2.37 -1.36 -2.61
N VAL A 55 -2.55 -0.13 -2.15
CA VAL A 55 -1.93 0.40 -0.95
C VAL A 55 -3.00 0.74 0.07
N VAL A 56 -2.92 0.12 1.24
CA VAL A 56 -3.76 0.45 2.40
C VAL A 56 -2.98 1.38 3.31
N LEU A 57 -3.55 2.55 3.57
CA LEU A 57 -2.92 3.61 4.35
C LEU A 57 -3.61 3.75 5.70
N THR A 58 -2.83 4.05 6.73
CA THR A 58 -3.40 4.68 7.93
C THR A 58 -3.83 6.12 7.62
N PRO A 59 -4.82 6.68 8.33
CA PRO A 59 -5.19 8.09 8.23
C PRO A 59 -4.02 9.08 8.23
N ALA A 60 -3.02 8.91 9.09
CA ALA A 60 -1.86 9.81 9.14
C ALA A 60 -0.99 9.68 7.87
N ALA A 61 -0.74 8.46 7.40
CA ALA A 61 -0.01 8.24 6.15
C ALA A 61 -0.75 8.81 4.94
N ALA A 62 -2.08 8.68 4.89
CA ALA A 62 -2.90 9.26 3.82
C ALA A 62 -2.82 10.79 3.80
N ALA A 63 -2.81 11.44 4.96
CA ALA A 63 -2.65 12.89 5.07
C ALA A 63 -1.29 13.37 4.52
N VAL A 64 -0.21 12.62 4.80
CA VAL A 64 1.13 12.91 4.26
C VAL A 64 1.18 12.76 2.74
N LEU A 65 0.46 11.78 2.18
CA LEU A 65 0.47 11.45 0.76
C LEU A 65 -0.57 12.19 -0.08
N ALA A 66 -1.37 13.11 0.47
CA ALA A 66 -2.51 13.71 -0.22
C ALA A 66 -2.20 14.26 -1.63
N GLY A 67 -1.01 14.84 -1.84
CA GLY A 67 -0.57 15.30 -3.16
C GLY A 67 -0.21 14.17 -4.14
N GLU A 68 0.35 13.07 -3.66
CA GLU A 68 0.74 11.90 -4.47
C GLU A 68 -0.48 11.07 -4.88
N LEU A 69 -1.51 11.00 -4.02
CA LEU A 69 -2.74 10.22 -4.27
C LEU A 69 -3.62 10.77 -5.39
N THR A 70 -3.41 12.03 -5.79
CA THR A 70 -4.15 12.66 -6.89
C THR A 70 -3.45 12.51 -8.25
N ALA A 71 -2.27 11.88 -8.29
CA ALA A 71 -1.55 11.60 -9.52
C ALA A 71 -2.16 10.39 -10.26
N GLY A 72 -2.42 10.53 -11.57
CA GLY A 72 -3.16 9.55 -12.38
C GLY A 72 -2.49 8.19 -12.64
N THR A 73 -1.30 7.95 -12.09
CA THR A 73 -0.53 6.70 -12.24
C THR A 73 -0.31 5.96 -10.91
N ALA A 74 -0.95 6.40 -9.82
CA ALA A 74 -0.81 5.76 -8.53
C ALA A 74 -1.56 4.41 -8.47
N PRO A 75 -1.07 3.43 -7.68
CA PRO A 75 -1.85 2.23 -7.37
C PRO A 75 -3.16 2.59 -6.66
N LEU A 76 -4.13 1.66 -6.65
CA LEU A 76 -5.38 1.85 -5.92
C LEU A 76 -5.06 2.08 -4.43
N THR A 77 -5.68 3.07 -3.80
CA THR A 77 -5.45 3.36 -2.39
C THR A 77 -6.73 3.27 -1.56
N ALA A 78 -6.63 2.64 -0.39
CA ALA A 78 -7.68 2.62 0.63
C ALA A 78 -7.13 3.19 1.93
N VAL A 79 -7.94 3.94 2.67
CA VAL A 79 -7.56 4.48 3.98
C VAL A 79 -8.31 3.70 5.04
N LEU A 80 -7.59 3.20 6.04
CA LEU A 80 -8.18 2.59 7.22
C LEU A 80 -9.09 3.62 7.93
N PRO A 81 -10.15 3.18 8.61
CA PRO A 81 -10.95 4.07 9.44
C PRO A 81 -10.13 4.72 10.56
#